data_AF-A0A9W8LVD9-F1
#
_entry.id   AF-A0A9W8LVD9-F1
#
_cell.length_a   1.000
_cell.length_b   1.000
_cell.length_c   1.000
_cell.angle_alpha   90.00
_cell.angle_beta   90.00
_cell.angle_gamma   90.00
#
_symmetry.space_group_name_H-M   'P 1'
#
loop_
_entity.id
_entity.type
_entity.pdbx_description
1 polymer ?
#
loop_
_entity_poly.entity_id
_entity_poly.type
_entity_poly.pdbx_seq_one_letter_code
_entity_poly.pdbx_strand_id
1 'polypeptide(L)'
;MASQSPVLVVNTSKQRESGHKAQMSNIAAGKTVADVVRTSLGPRAMLKMLLDPMGGITLTNDGFAILRECEVAHPAAKSMIELSRTQDDEVGDGTTSVIILAGEMLAISVPFLERKIHPVVILRGFQRALEDAQVILRSIAVPVDTNNREQMLGLIKSAIGTKFVSRWNDLMCGLALTAVQTVVRRTQDMDAASGSAASAAPTTSATSASVA
;
A
#
# COMPACT_ATOMS: atom_id res chain seq x y z
N MET A 1 -46.35 3.80 -35.76
CA MET A 1 -45.38 4.19 -34.71
C MET A 1 -44.36 3.08 -34.59
N ALA A 2 -43.25 3.18 -35.31
CA ALA A 2 -42.21 2.15 -35.30
C ALA A 2 -41.44 2.24 -33.98
N SER A 3 -41.55 1.20 -33.15
CA SER A 3 -40.73 1.04 -31.95
C SER A 3 -39.27 0.91 -32.37
N GLN A 4 -38.47 1.95 -32.15
CA GLN A 4 -37.01 1.85 -32.25
C GLN A 4 -36.53 0.82 -31.22
N SER A 5 -36.18 -0.37 -31.70
CA SER A 5 -35.40 -1.34 -30.94
C SER A 5 -34.10 -0.66 -30.48
N PRO A 6 -33.71 -0.76 -29.19
CA PRO A 6 -32.55 -0.05 -28.70
C PRO A 6 -31.29 -0.55 -29.42
N VAL A 7 -30.58 0.37 -30.05
CA VAL A 7 -29.30 0.11 -30.73
C VAL A 7 -28.27 -0.25 -29.66
N LEU A 8 -27.86 -1.51 -29.61
CA LEU A 8 -26.82 -1.99 -28.71
C LEU A 8 -25.45 -1.58 -29.28
N VAL A 9 -24.93 -0.42 -28.88
CA VAL A 9 -23.56 0.01 -29.18
C VAL A 9 -22.58 -0.71 -28.26
N VAL A 10 -22.36 -2.01 -28.50
CA VAL A 10 -21.29 -2.77 -27.82
C VAL A 10 -20.57 -3.60 -28.88
N ASN A 11 -19.25 -3.49 -28.92
CA ASN A 11 -18.42 -4.31 -29.79
C ASN A 11 -18.61 -5.80 -29.43
N THR A 12 -19.01 -6.62 -30.41
CA THR A 12 -19.41 -8.02 -30.27
C THR A 12 -18.31 -8.93 -29.70
N SER A 13 -17.05 -8.48 -29.71
CA SER A 13 -15.89 -9.21 -29.18
C SER A 13 -15.58 -8.90 -27.70
N LYS A 14 -16.31 -7.99 -27.04
CA LYS A 14 -16.08 -7.66 -25.62
C LYS A 14 -17.00 -8.45 -24.69
N GLN A 15 -16.42 -9.19 -23.75
CA GLN A 15 -17.16 -9.83 -22.66
C GLN A 15 -17.63 -8.78 -21.65
N ARG A 16 -18.91 -8.84 -21.28
CA ARG A 16 -19.51 -8.00 -20.22
C ARG A 16 -20.05 -8.89 -19.11
N GLU A 17 -19.49 -8.74 -17.92
CA GLU A 17 -20.07 -9.32 -16.71
C GLU A 17 -20.89 -8.26 -15.98
N SER A 18 -22.03 -8.65 -15.42
CA SER A 18 -22.94 -7.74 -14.71
C SER A 18 -23.43 -8.31 -13.39
N GLY A 19 -23.75 -7.41 -12.47
CA GLY A 19 -24.35 -7.72 -11.17
C GLY A 19 -23.50 -8.65 -10.30
N HIS A 20 -24.16 -9.62 -9.68
CA HIS A 20 -23.57 -10.54 -8.70
C HIS A 20 -22.42 -11.37 -9.29
N LYS A 21 -22.51 -11.79 -10.57
CA LYS A 21 -21.46 -12.59 -11.20
C LYS A 21 -20.13 -11.83 -11.28
N ALA A 22 -20.18 -10.55 -11.67
CA ALA A 22 -19.00 -9.69 -11.73
C ALA A 22 -18.39 -9.48 -10.33
N GLN A 23 -19.23 -9.31 -9.30
CA GLN A 23 -18.76 -9.16 -7.92
C GLN A 23 -18.02 -10.40 -7.43
N MET A 24 -18.58 -11.59 -7.65
CA MET A 24 -17.96 -12.86 -7.28
C MET A 24 -16.64 -13.09 -8.03
N SER A 25 -16.61 -12.80 -9.33
CA SER A 25 -15.41 -12.89 -10.17
C SER A 25 -14.29 -11.99 -9.65
N ASN A 26 -14.61 -10.72 -9.33
CA ASN A 26 -13.67 -9.77 -8.75
C ASN A 26 -13.10 -10.24 -7.41
N ILE A 27 -13.96 -10.72 -6.51
CA ILE A 27 -13.55 -11.22 -5.19
C ILE A 27 -12.66 -12.46 -5.33
N ALA A 28 -13.03 -13.40 -6.20
CA ALA A 28 -12.24 -14.60 -6.45
C ALA A 28 -10.86 -14.28 -7.01
N ALA A 29 -10.76 -13.32 -7.93
CA ALA A 29 -9.49 -12.86 -8.48
C ALA A 29 -8.59 -12.24 -7.39
N GLY A 30 -9.13 -11.33 -6.56
CA GLY A 30 -8.39 -10.72 -5.45
C GLY A 30 -7.94 -11.73 -4.40
N LYS A 31 -8.81 -12.69 -4.06
CA LYS A 31 -8.48 -13.77 -3.13
C LYS A 31 -7.38 -14.69 -3.68
N THR A 32 -7.44 -15.04 -4.96
CA THR A 32 -6.41 -15.87 -5.60
C THR A 32 -5.02 -15.21 -5.51
N VAL A 33 -4.93 -13.90 -5.75
CA VAL A 33 -3.67 -13.15 -5.60
C VAL A 33 -3.17 -13.19 -4.16
N ALA A 34 -4.06 -12.98 -3.19
CA ALA A 34 -3.70 -13.07 -1.77
C ALA A 34 -3.22 -14.46 -1.37
N ASP A 35 -3.86 -15.52 -1.87
CA ASP A 35 -3.50 -16.90 -1.58
C ASP A 35 -2.14 -17.29 -2.17
N VAL A 36 -1.76 -16.71 -3.32
CA VAL A 36 -0.40 -16.87 -3.88
C VAL A 36 0.62 -16.35 -2.86
N VAL A 37 0.49 -15.13 -2.35
CA VAL A 37 1.48 -14.51 -1.45
C VAL A 37 1.38 -14.97 0.01
N ARG A 38 0.28 -15.64 0.41
CA ARG A 38 0.00 -16.07 1.80
C ARG A 38 1.14 -16.82 2.47
N THR A 39 1.83 -17.72 1.74
CA THR A 39 2.93 -18.54 2.27
C THR A 39 4.25 -17.79 2.43
N SER A 40 4.33 -16.56 1.94
CA SER A 40 5.52 -15.71 2.03
C SER A 40 5.43 -14.70 3.19
N LEU A 41 4.38 -14.78 4.02
CA LEU A 41 4.24 -13.97 5.22
C LEU A 41 4.88 -14.65 6.45
N GLY A 42 5.61 -13.88 7.26
CA GLY A 42 6.11 -14.28 8.57
C GLY A 42 7.60 -14.71 8.58
N PRO A 43 8.16 -15.03 9.76
CA PRO A 43 9.58 -15.34 9.92
C PRO A 43 9.99 -16.69 9.30
N ARG A 44 9.02 -17.56 9.02
CA ARG A 44 9.20 -18.83 8.29
C ARG A 44 8.59 -18.76 6.90
N ALA A 45 8.64 -17.57 6.29
CA ALA A 45 8.19 -17.35 4.92
C ALA A 45 8.91 -18.30 3.95
N MET A 46 8.14 -18.93 3.07
CA MET A 46 8.71 -19.74 1.99
C MET A 46 9.13 -18.85 0.83
N LEU A 47 10.32 -19.10 0.30
CA LEU A 47 10.79 -18.50 -0.94
C LEU A 47 9.97 -19.04 -2.11
N LYS A 48 9.60 -18.15 -3.04
CA LYS A 48 9.03 -18.55 -4.31
C LYS A 48 10.09 -18.47 -5.40
N MET A 49 10.15 -19.51 -6.20
CA MET A 49 10.93 -19.54 -7.44
C MET A 49 10.00 -19.11 -8.56
N LEU A 50 10.33 -17.98 -9.19
CA LEU A 50 9.64 -17.43 -10.34
C LEU A 50 10.47 -17.75 -11.57
N LEU A 51 9.78 -18.19 -12.63
CA LEU A 51 10.40 -18.52 -13.91
C LEU A 51 9.89 -17.53 -14.95
N ASP A 52 10.81 -16.76 -15.51
CA ASP A 52 10.49 -15.83 -16.59
C ASP A 52 10.31 -16.60 -17.90
N PRO A 53 9.53 -16.08 -18.86
CA PRO A 53 9.37 -16.69 -20.18
C PRO A 53 10.71 -16.86 -20.93
N MET A 54 11.71 -16.05 -20.60
CA MET A 54 13.06 -16.11 -21.18
C MET A 54 14.00 -17.08 -20.44
N GLY A 55 13.52 -17.80 -19.41
CA GLY A 55 14.31 -18.75 -18.63
C GLY A 55 15.10 -18.13 -17.47
N GLY A 56 14.86 -16.87 -17.14
CA GLY A 56 15.36 -16.24 -15.91
C GLY A 56 14.72 -16.88 -14.68
N ILE A 57 15.51 -17.13 -13.63
CA ILE A 57 15.02 -17.69 -12.37
C ILE A 57 15.22 -16.66 -11.27
N THR A 58 14.12 -16.18 -10.69
CA THR A 58 14.14 -15.24 -9.56
C THR A 58 13.61 -15.94 -8.31
N LEU A 59 14.43 -15.98 -7.26
CA LEU A 59 14.03 -16.50 -5.96
C LEU A 59 13.83 -15.35 -4.97
N THR A 60 12.60 -15.19 -4.47
CA THR A 60 12.29 -14.14 -3.51
C THR A 60 11.14 -14.53 -2.58
N ASN A 61 11.13 -13.95 -1.38
CA ASN A 61 10.01 -14.00 -0.44
C ASN A 61 9.25 -12.66 -0.37
N ASP A 62 9.70 -11.65 -1.10
CA ASP A 62 9.04 -10.35 -1.09
C ASP A 62 7.75 -10.40 -1.91
N GLY A 63 6.63 -10.09 -1.27
CA GLY A 63 5.31 -10.10 -1.88
C GLY A 63 5.23 -9.21 -3.12
N PHE A 64 5.78 -7.99 -3.08
CA PHE A 64 5.69 -7.09 -4.23
C PHE A 64 6.54 -7.60 -5.41
N ALA A 65 7.77 -8.07 -5.14
CA ALA A 65 8.62 -8.65 -6.17
C ALA A 65 7.97 -9.88 -6.84
N ILE A 66 7.27 -10.73 -6.06
CA ILE A 66 6.50 -11.86 -6.60
C ILE A 66 5.37 -11.37 -7.51
N LEU A 67 4.60 -10.39 -7.06
CA LEU A 67 3.45 -9.87 -7.77
C LEU A 67 3.82 -9.10 -9.04
N ARG A 68 5.03 -8.51 -9.08
CA ARG A 68 5.55 -7.80 -10.25
C ARG A 68 5.81 -8.71 -11.44
N GLU A 69 6.32 -9.91 -11.19
CA GLU A 69 6.65 -10.88 -12.24
C GLU A 69 5.45 -11.76 -12.65
N CYS A 70 4.34 -11.69 -11.90
CA CYS A 70 3.12 -12.41 -12.23
C CYS A 70 2.28 -11.65 -13.27
N GLU A 71 2.14 -12.20 -14.47
CA GLU A 71 1.21 -11.69 -15.48
C GLU A 71 -0.25 -12.04 -15.12
N VAL A 72 -1.07 -11.03 -14.86
CA VAL A 72 -2.49 -11.24 -14.50
C VAL A 72 -3.44 -10.61 -15.51
N ALA A 73 -4.40 -11.40 -16.00
CA ALA A 73 -5.40 -10.95 -16.96
C ALA A 73 -6.55 -10.15 -16.31
N HIS A 74 -6.98 -10.56 -15.11
CA HIS A 74 -8.18 -10.02 -14.47
C HIS A 74 -7.94 -8.62 -13.87
N PRO A 75 -8.79 -7.61 -14.14
CA PRO A 75 -8.55 -6.23 -13.71
C PRO A 75 -8.51 -6.06 -12.18
N ALA A 76 -9.40 -6.74 -11.43
CA ALA A 76 -9.38 -6.68 -9.97
C ALA A 76 -8.04 -7.16 -9.36
N ALA A 77 -7.38 -8.13 -10.00
CA ALA A 77 -6.08 -8.60 -9.56
C ALA A 77 -4.96 -7.60 -9.93
N LYS A 78 -5.05 -6.90 -11.05
CA LYS A 78 -4.14 -5.78 -11.37
C LYS A 78 -4.21 -4.68 -10.31
N SER A 79 -5.42 -4.32 -9.86
CA SER A 79 -5.58 -3.36 -8.76
C SER A 79 -4.95 -3.83 -7.44
N MET A 80 -4.93 -5.15 -7.17
CA MET A 80 -4.19 -5.69 -6.03
C MET A 80 -2.67 -5.52 -6.19
N ILE A 81 -2.13 -5.73 -7.41
CA ILE A 81 -0.70 -5.51 -7.67
C ILE A 81 -0.34 -4.02 -7.51
N GLU A 82 -1.17 -3.10 -8.01
CA GLU A 82 -0.98 -1.66 -7.83
C GLU A 82 -1.03 -1.24 -6.36
N LEU A 83 -1.90 -1.86 -5.56
CA LEU A 83 -1.93 -1.66 -4.11
C LEU A 83 -0.60 -2.06 -3.46
N SER A 84 -0.04 -3.22 -3.83
CA SER A 84 1.26 -3.65 -3.30
C SER A 84 2.41 -2.72 -3.70
N ARG A 85 2.38 -2.18 -4.92
CA ARG A 85 3.35 -1.19 -5.39
C ARG A 85 3.31 0.07 -4.55
N THR A 86 2.12 0.60 -4.32
CA THR A 86 1.94 1.83 -3.53
C THR A 86 2.45 1.64 -2.10
N GLN A 87 2.18 0.48 -1.50
CA GLN A 87 2.69 0.15 -0.17
C GLN A 87 4.21 0.03 -0.13
N ASP A 88 4.81 -0.56 -1.18
CA ASP A 88 6.26 -0.68 -1.31
C ASP A 88 6.94 0.69 -1.47
N ASP A 89 6.36 1.57 -2.28
CA ASP A 89 6.88 2.92 -2.53
C ASP A 89 6.80 3.82 -1.27
N GLU A 90 5.75 3.68 -0.44
CA GLU A 90 5.54 4.52 0.74
C GLU A 90 6.40 4.11 1.95
N VAL A 91 6.45 2.81 2.29
CA VAL A 91 7.14 2.34 3.50
C VAL A 91 8.11 1.18 3.25
N GLY A 92 8.00 0.46 2.12
CA GLY A 92 8.88 -0.67 1.78
C GLY A 92 8.74 -1.91 2.67
N ASP A 93 7.72 -1.95 3.54
CA ASP A 93 7.38 -3.11 4.37
C ASP A 93 5.85 -3.32 4.42
N GLY A 94 5.43 -4.51 4.82
CA GLY A 94 4.02 -4.87 4.95
C GLY A 94 3.30 -5.07 3.61
N THR A 95 4.02 -5.07 2.48
CA THR A 95 3.47 -5.33 1.12
C THR A 95 2.64 -6.60 1.09
N THR A 96 3.17 -7.68 1.68
CA THR A 96 2.52 -8.99 1.75
C THR A 96 1.29 -8.97 2.68
N SER A 97 1.41 -8.30 3.83
CA SER A 97 0.35 -8.21 4.85
C SER A 97 -0.88 -7.46 4.31
N VAL A 98 -0.67 -6.35 3.61
CA VAL A 98 -1.75 -5.54 3.03
C VAL A 98 -2.53 -6.35 2.00
N ILE A 99 -1.84 -7.10 1.13
CA ILE A 99 -2.49 -7.92 0.10
C ILE A 99 -3.31 -9.05 0.72
N ILE A 100 -2.76 -9.75 1.72
CA ILE A 100 -3.47 -10.82 2.41
C ILE A 100 -4.71 -10.26 3.13
N LEU A 101 -4.56 -9.14 3.83
CA LEU A 101 -5.68 -8.50 4.53
C LEU A 101 -6.78 -8.06 3.57
N ALA A 102 -6.42 -7.42 2.45
CA ALA A 102 -7.38 -7.00 1.43
C ALA A 102 -8.12 -8.21 0.82
N GLY A 103 -7.40 -9.28 0.48
CA GLY A 103 -8.00 -10.50 -0.05
C GLY A 103 -8.95 -11.18 0.94
N GLU A 104 -8.60 -11.20 2.22
CA GLU A 104 -9.44 -11.81 3.27
C GLU A 104 -10.68 -10.95 3.58
N MET A 105 -10.56 -9.62 3.59
CA MET A 105 -11.72 -8.71 3.71
C MET A 105 -12.73 -8.91 2.57
N LEU A 106 -12.23 -9.11 1.34
CA LEU A 106 -13.08 -9.46 0.19
C LEU A 106 -13.72 -10.84 0.37
N ALA A 107 -13.00 -11.84 0.87
CA ALA A 107 -13.54 -13.17 1.13
C ALA A 107 -14.67 -13.15 2.20
N ILE A 108 -14.50 -12.39 3.27
CA ILE A 108 -15.50 -12.21 4.34
C ILE A 108 -16.76 -11.50 3.81
N SER A 109 -16.64 -10.70 2.74
CA SER A 109 -17.79 -10.01 2.15
C SER A 109 -18.73 -10.92 1.36
N VAL A 110 -18.25 -12.08 0.89
CA VAL A 110 -19.04 -13.07 0.12
C VAL A 110 -20.35 -13.50 0.82
N PRO A 111 -20.34 -13.98 2.09
CA PRO A 111 -21.57 -14.39 2.77
C PRO A 111 -22.57 -13.24 2.96
N PHE A 112 -22.13 -11.97 3.01
CA PHE A 112 -23.02 -10.83 3.07
C PHE A 112 -23.70 -10.55 1.72
N LEU A 113 -22.96 -10.74 0.61
CA LEU A 113 -23.52 -10.66 -0.74
C LEU A 113 -24.52 -11.79 -1.01
N GLU A 114 -24.26 -13.01 -0.53
CA GLU A 114 -25.19 -14.15 -0.62
C GLU A 114 -26.50 -13.88 0.14
N ARG A 115 -26.43 -13.17 1.26
CA ARG A 115 -27.60 -12.69 2.02
C ARG A 115 -28.30 -11.50 1.36
N LYS A 116 -27.91 -11.10 0.15
CA LYS A 116 -28.47 -9.98 -0.62
C LYS A 116 -28.36 -8.62 0.09
N ILE A 117 -27.35 -8.44 0.93
CA ILE A 117 -27.05 -7.13 1.52
C ILE A 117 -26.45 -6.24 0.44
N HIS A 118 -26.97 -5.02 0.29
CA HIS A 118 -26.47 -4.08 -0.72
C HIS A 118 -25.00 -3.71 -0.42
N PRO A 119 -24.07 -3.75 -1.40
CA PRO A 119 -22.63 -3.51 -1.18
C PRO A 119 -22.31 -2.19 -0.46
N VAL A 120 -23.11 -1.15 -0.68
CA VAL A 120 -22.98 0.16 -0.01
C VAL A 120 -23.07 0.03 1.51
N VAL A 121 -23.91 -0.87 2.03
CA VAL A 121 -24.05 -1.09 3.48
C VAL A 121 -22.79 -1.76 4.03
N ILE A 122 -22.23 -2.73 3.31
CA ILE A 122 -20.98 -3.42 3.67
C ILE A 122 -19.82 -2.42 3.69
N LEU A 123 -19.72 -1.57 2.66
CA LEU A 123 -18.68 -0.53 2.56
C LEU A 123 -18.75 0.46 3.73
N ARG A 124 -19.94 0.93 4.10
CA ARG A 124 -20.11 1.80 5.28
C ARG A 124 -19.67 1.11 6.57
N GLY A 125 -19.96 -0.19 6.71
CA GLY A 125 -19.50 -0.99 7.84
C GLY A 125 -17.97 -1.06 7.91
N PHE A 126 -17.31 -1.33 6.78
CA PHE A 126 -15.85 -1.38 6.71
C PHE A 126 -15.17 -0.03 6.94
N GLN A 127 -15.75 1.07 6.44
CA GLN A 127 -15.24 2.43 6.70
C GLN A 127 -15.26 2.75 8.19
N ARG A 128 -16.38 2.46 8.87
CA ARG A 128 -16.48 2.67 10.32
C ARG A 128 -15.53 1.77 11.11
N ALA A 129 -15.41 0.50 10.71
CA ALA A 129 -14.46 -0.41 11.34
C ALA A 129 -13.00 0.04 11.17
N LEU A 130 -12.66 0.68 10.05
CA LEU A 130 -11.34 1.26 9.81
C LEU A 130 -11.07 2.45 10.74
N GLU A 131 -12.03 3.34 10.94
CA GLU A 131 -11.92 4.46 11.89
C GLU A 131 -11.69 3.95 13.32
N ASP A 132 -12.51 2.98 13.76
CA ASP A 132 -12.39 2.37 15.08
C ASP A 132 -11.03 1.66 15.26
N ALA A 133 -10.57 0.93 14.24
CA ALA A 133 -9.27 0.25 14.26
C ALA A 133 -8.10 1.24 14.43
N GLN A 134 -8.15 2.41 13.78
CA GLN A 134 -7.11 3.43 13.95
C GLN A 134 -7.04 3.99 15.36
N VAL A 135 -8.20 4.19 16.01
CA VAL A 135 -8.25 4.64 17.41
C VAL A 135 -7.62 3.60 18.33
N ILE A 136 -7.96 2.32 18.13
CA ILE A 136 -7.39 1.22 18.92
C ILE A 136 -5.88 1.12 18.71
N LEU A 137 -5.40 1.19 17.46
CA LEU A 137 -3.96 1.14 17.15
C LEU A 137 -3.17 2.26 17.84
N ARG A 138 -3.74 3.46 17.93
CA ARG A 138 -3.11 4.57 18.68
C ARG A 138 -3.10 4.32 20.19
N SER A 139 -4.15 3.69 20.74
CA SER A 139 -4.23 3.41 22.18
C SER A 139 -3.22 2.35 22.66
N ILE A 140 -2.85 1.41 21.79
CA ILE A 140 -1.87 0.35 22.10
C ILE A 140 -0.43 0.74 21.70
N ALA A 141 -0.25 1.88 21.03
CA ALA A 141 1.04 2.31 20.53
C ALA A 141 1.98 2.66 21.70
N VAL A 142 3.20 2.11 21.66
CA VAL A 142 4.25 2.44 22.62
C VAL A 142 5.12 3.54 22.02
N PRO A 143 5.29 4.71 22.68
CA PRO A 143 6.15 5.77 22.16
C PRO A 143 7.61 5.32 22.20
N VAL A 144 8.35 5.62 21.13
CA VAL A 144 9.78 5.31 21.00
C VAL A 144 10.56 6.61 20.83
N ASP A 145 11.72 6.71 21.49
CA ASP A 145 12.61 7.86 21.35
C ASP A 145 13.49 7.71 20.11
N THR A 146 13.33 8.63 19.16
CA THR A 146 14.08 8.63 17.89
C THR A 146 15.53 9.08 18.04
N ASN A 147 15.90 9.68 19.18
CA ASN A 147 17.27 10.10 19.44
C ASN A 147 18.13 8.99 20.05
N ASN A 148 17.50 7.97 20.62
CA ASN A 148 18.22 6.85 21.22
C ASN A 148 18.67 5.86 20.16
N ARG A 149 19.98 5.82 19.90
CA ARG A 149 20.60 4.94 18.92
C ARG A 149 20.32 3.46 19.20
N GLU A 150 20.30 3.03 20.45
CA GLU A 150 20.09 1.62 20.80
C GLU A 150 18.65 1.17 20.48
N GLN A 151 17.66 2.01 20.79
CA GLN A 151 16.26 1.75 20.47
C GLN A 151 16.04 1.72 18.95
N MET A 152 16.63 2.65 18.21
CA MET A 152 16.56 2.68 16.75
C MET A 152 17.22 1.47 16.10
N LEU A 153 18.37 1.01 16.62
CA LEU A 153 18.98 -0.25 16.15
C LEU A 153 18.07 -1.45 16.43
N GLY A 154 17.42 -1.50 17.59
CA GLY A 154 16.43 -2.53 17.91
C GLY A 154 15.27 -2.57 16.91
N LEU A 155 14.74 -1.39 16.53
CA LEU A 155 13.68 -1.27 15.53
C LEU A 155 14.12 -1.77 14.15
N ILE A 156 15.28 -1.33 13.67
CA ILE A 156 15.80 -1.72 12.34
C ILE A 156 16.08 -3.23 12.31
N LYS A 157 16.62 -3.79 13.40
CA LYS A 157 16.84 -5.24 13.54
C LYS A 157 15.54 -6.03 13.39
N SER A 158 14.45 -5.53 13.96
CA SER A 158 13.13 -6.16 13.85
C SER A 158 12.63 -6.21 12.41
N ALA A 159 12.86 -5.15 11.63
CA ALA A 159 12.43 -5.06 10.23
C ALA A 159 13.27 -5.94 9.28
N ILE A 160 14.58 -6.06 9.52
CA ILE A 160 15.49 -6.82 8.65
C ILE A 160 15.43 -8.34 8.90
N GLY A 161 14.99 -8.77 10.09
CA GLY A 161 15.10 -10.15 10.56
C GLY A 161 14.43 -11.21 9.68
N THR A 162 13.40 -10.87 8.89
CA THR A 162 12.65 -11.80 8.05
C THR A 162 13.22 -11.95 6.62
N LYS A 163 14.30 -11.24 6.28
CA LYS A 163 14.92 -11.28 4.96
C LYS A 163 16.23 -12.09 4.97
N PHE A 164 16.71 -12.50 3.80
CA PHE A 164 17.97 -13.25 3.61
C PHE A 164 19.20 -12.55 4.22
N VAL A 165 19.11 -11.23 4.36
CA VAL A 165 20.14 -10.33 4.91
C VAL A 165 20.34 -10.49 6.43
N SER A 166 19.52 -11.30 7.11
CA SER A 166 19.62 -11.57 8.55
C SER A 166 21.00 -12.06 9.03
N ARG A 167 21.82 -12.65 8.15
CA ARG A 167 23.20 -13.07 8.47
C ARG A 167 24.14 -11.89 8.80
N TRP A 168 23.88 -10.71 8.26
CA TRP A 168 24.72 -9.50 8.43
C TRP A 168 23.96 -8.38 9.14
N ASN A 169 23.01 -8.76 10.02
CA ASN A 169 22.03 -7.84 10.57
C ASN A 169 22.69 -6.63 11.28
N ASP A 170 23.74 -6.85 12.07
CA ASP A 170 24.42 -5.78 12.82
C ASP A 170 25.07 -4.74 11.89
N LEU A 171 25.75 -5.19 10.84
CA LEU A 171 26.37 -4.30 9.85
C LEU A 171 25.31 -3.49 9.11
N MET A 172 24.24 -4.15 8.67
CA MET A 172 23.18 -3.53 7.89
C MET A 172 22.37 -2.51 8.70
N CYS A 173 22.10 -2.83 9.97
CA CYS A 173 21.44 -1.89 10.88
C CYS A 173 22.30 -0.63 11.11
N GLY A 174 23.62 -0.80 11.29
CA GLY A 174 24.54 0.32 11.45
C GLY A 174 24.60 1.23 10.23
N LEU A 175 24.66 0.64 9.03
CA LEU A 175 24.65 1.39 7.76
C LEU A 175 23.32 2.10 7.54
N ALA A 176 22.19 1.41 7.74
CA ALA A 176 20.86 1.99 7.56
C ALA A 176 20.63 3.19 8.48
N LEU A 177 20.97 3.07 9.77
CA LEU A 177 20.81 4.16 10.74
C LEU A 177 21.69 5.36 10.37
N THR A 178 22.95 5.11 9.97
CA THR A 178 23.87 6.19 9.55
C THR A 178 23.36 6.90 8.29
N ALA A 179 22.85 6.15 7.31
CA ALA A 179 22.26 6.71 6.10
C ALA A 179 21.04 7.58 6.41
N VAL A 180 20.11 7.10 7.24
CA VAL A 180 18.93 7.87 7.66
C VAL A 180 19.36 9.15 8.38
N GLN A 181 20.30 9.09 9.34
CA GLN A 181 20.80 10.28 10.03
C GLN A 181 21.48 11.30 9.09
N THR A 182 22.06 10.84 7.99
CA THR A 182 22.72 11.70 6.99
C THR A 182 21.70 12.42 6.12
N VAL A 183 20.58 11.78 5.78
CA VAL A 183 19.54 12.33 4.90
C VAL A 183 18.52 13.18 5.66
N VAL A 184 18.28 12.86 6.94
CA VAL A 184 17.33 13.60 7.79
C VAL A 184 17.84 15.04 8.00
N ARG A 185 17.24 15.99 7.28
CA ARG A 185 17.33 17.42 7.61
C ARG A 185 16.38 17.71 8.75
N ARG A 186 16.89 18.30 9.83
CA ARG A 186 16.03 18.86 10.88
C ARG A 186 15.32 20.07 10.29
N THR A 187 14.01 20.16 10.51
CA THR A 187 13.11 21.19 9.95
C THR A 187 13.59 22.63 10.19
N GLN A 188 14.45 22.86 11.19
CA GLN A 188 15.10 24.16 11.45
C GLN A 188 15.97 24.68 10.28
N ASP A 189 16.47 23.79 9.41
CA ASP A 189 17.30 24.18 8.26
C ASP A 189 16.46 24.67 7.05
N MET A 190 15.15 24.38 7.02
CA MET A 190 14.24 24.84 5.95
C MET A 190 13.82 26.31 6.13
N ASP A 191 13.72 26.79 7.37
CA ASP A 191 13.45 28.20 7.68
C ASP A 191 14.71 29.07 7.47
N ALA A 192 15.90 28.51 7.68
CA ALA A 192 17.17 29.19 7.39
C ALA A 192 17.48 29.28 5.88
N ALA A 193 17.11 28.26 5.10
CA ALA A 193 17.35 28.24 3.65
C ALA A 193 16.31 29.05 2.84
N SER A 194 15.10 29.26 3.37
CA SER A 194 14.08 30.11 2.74
C SER A 194 14.21 31.61 3.11
N GLY A 195 15.00 31.93 4.14
CA GLY A 195 15.22 33.30 4.62
C GLY A 195 16.28 34.14 3.89
N SER A 196 17.03 33.60 2.91
CA SER A 196 18.11 34.35 2.22
C SER A 196 17.80 34.78 0.78
N ALA A 197 16.62 34.45 0.24
CA ALA A 197 16.25 34.73 -1.15
C ALA A 197 15.14 35.79 -1.33
N ALA A 198 14.78 36.55 -0.30
CA ALA A 198 13.78 37.61 -0.38
C ALA A 198 14.21 38.89 0.36
N SER A 199 15.24 39.58 -0.13
CA SER A 199 15.40 41.02 0.16
C SER A 199 16.12 41.74 -0.98
N ALA A 200 15.41 41.96 -2.08
CA ALA A 200 15.80 42.93 -3.11
C ALA A 200 14.58 43.46 -3.87
N ALA A 201 13.84 44.40 -3.27
CA ALA A 201 13.30 45.59 -3.95
C ALA A 201 12.58 46.50 -2.92
N PRO A 202 12.81 47.81 -2.94
CA PRO A 202 12.22 48.75 -2.01
C PRO A 202 10.82 49.17 -2.49
N THR A 203 9.84 49.25 -1.59
CA THR A 203 8.60 49.98 -1.84
C THR A 203 8.48 51.14 -0.87
N THR A 204 8.70 52.32 -1.42
CA THR A 204 8.43 53.62 -0.84
C THR A 204 6.96 53.78 -0.48
N SER A 205 6.73 54.16 0.78
CA SER A 205 5.65 54.99 1.33
C SER A 205 4.51 55.44 0.39
N ALA A 206 3.28 55.07 0.74
CA ALA A 206 2.13 55.98 0.67
C ALA A 206 1.08 55.59 1.73
N THR A 207 0.99 56.45 2.73
CA THR A 207 -0.07 56.66 3.71
C THR A 207 -1.49 56.64 3.13
N SER A 208 -2.45 56.01 3.80
CA SER A 208 -3.65 56.64 4.39
C SER A 208 -4.72 55.60 4.78
N ALA A 209 -5.27 55.78 6.00
CA ALA A 209 -6.68 55.60 6.43
C ALA A 209 -7.44 54.30 6.06
N SER A 210 -8.35 53.72 6.84
CA SER A 210 -8.86 53.86 8.20
C SER A 210 -10.00 52.84 8.31
N VAL A 211 -10.19 52.24 9.49
CA VAL A 211 -11.49 51.84 10.07
C VAL A 211 -12.23 50.61 9.52
N ALA A 212 -12.71 49.84 10.52
CA ALA A 212 -13.72 48.76 10.55
C ALA A 212 -13.24 47.33 10.27
#